data_AF-A0A1S3CCH2-F1
#
_entry.id   AF-A0A1S3CCH2-F1
#
_cell.length_a   1.000
_cell.length_b   1.000
_cell.length_c   1.000
_cell.angle_alpha   90.00
_cell.angle_beta   90.00
_cell.angle_gamma   90.00
#
_symmetry.space_group_name_H-M   'P 1'
#
loop_
_entity.id
_entity.type
_entity.pdbx_description
1 polymer ?
#
loop_
_entity_poly.entity_id
_entity_poly.type
_entity_poly.pdbx_seq_one_letter_code
_entity_poly.pdbx_strand_id
1 'polypeptide(L)'
;MEISNFIYVRPGLLNMMRRFTNQKELVRPAKTRFATACITLSSIHHQKNNLRKMFTSDEWKDSKWSKWSKEQQGRQVVQTILLASFWTTIVFALKVSGPLVRVLRLVDGEKKPPMGYIYKAMDRAKEAIAKSFNNNEVKYKDIFTIIDRRWELQLHRPLHAAGYYLNPSFYYSNPSIQEDDEIVNGLYLCITKMVASLDIQDKILAELSKYKRAEAFFGQPLAIRQRDKISPVIDAVIMECVFHDRE
;
A
#
# COMPACT_ATOMS: atom_id res chain seq x y z
N MET A 1 -20.28 -4.90 0.63
CA MET A 1 -20.95 -4.09 1.66
C MET A 1 -22.37 -4.56 1.97
N GLU A 2 -22.94 -5.49 1.20
CA GLU A 2 -24.31 -5.96 1.42
C GLU A 2 -24.50 -6.73 2.74
N ILE A 3 -23.53 -7.57 3.13
CA ILE A 3 -23.57 -8.29 4.43
C ILE A 3 -23.58 -7.31 5.60
N SER A 4 -22.66 -6.34 5.61
CA SER A 4 -22.60 -5.32 6.65
C SER A 4 -23.85 -4.44 6.63
N ASN A 5 -24.32 -4.02 5.46
CA ASN A 5 -25.55 -3.22 5.36
C ASN A 5 -26.77 -3.99 5.90
N PHE A 6 -26.90 -5.28 5.54
CA PHE A 6 -27.98 -6.14 6.01
C PHE A 6 -28.05 -6.24 7.54
N ILE A 7 -26.90 -6.38 8.19
CA ILE A 7 -26.78 -6.48 9.66
C ILE A 7 -27.02 -5.11 10.31
N TYR A 8 -26.39 -4.05 9.83
CA TYR A 8 -26.35 -2.75 10.52
C TYR A 8 -27.67 -1.96 10.40
N VAL A 9 -28.43 -2.14 9.33
CA VAL A 9 -29.76 -1.51 9.18
C VAL A 9 -30.80 -2.09 10.15
N ARG A 10 -30.52 -3.26 10.74
CA ARG A 10 -31.47 -4.00 11.58
C ARG A 10 -30.93 -4.08 13.01
N PRO A 11 -31.41 -3.23 13.96
CA PRO A 11 -30.86 -3.15 15.32
C PRO A 11 -30.81 -4.50 16.05
N GLY A 12 -31.80 -5.36 15.86
CA GLY A 12 -31.83 -6.70 16.45
C GLY A 12 -30.74 -7.63 15.91
N LEU A 13 -30.45 -7.58 14.61
CA LEU A 13 -29.35 -8.35 14.01
C LEU A 13 -28.00 -7.79 14.41
N LEU A 14 -27.87 -6.47 14.49
CA LEU A 14 -26.66 -5.83 14.99
C LEU A 14 -26.35 -6.27 16.42
N ASN A 15 -27.35 -6.27 17.31
CA ASN A 15 -27.18 -6.71 18.69
C ASN A 15 -26.86 -8.21 18.79
N MET A 16 -27.46 -9.04 17.94
CA MET A 16 -27.10 -10.46 17.85
C MET A 16 -25.64 -10.62 17.38
N MET A 17 -25.25 -9.96 16.29
CA MET A 17 -23.87 -9.98 15.79
C MET A 17 -22.88 -9.59 16.89
N ARG A 18 -23.13 -8.49 17.60
CA ARG A 18 -22.29 -8.03 18.72
C ARG A 18 -22.14 -9.06 19.84
N ARG A 19 -23.18 -9.84 20.15
CA ARG A 19 -23.08 -10.94 21.14
C ARG A 19 -22.16 -12.05 20.64
N PHE A 20 -22.26 -12.44 19.37
CA PHE A 20 -21.41 -13.47 18.79
C PHE A 20 -19.96 -13.01 18.53
N THR A 21 -19.73 -11.72 18.30
CA THR A 21 -18.40 -11.17 17.99
C THR A 21 -17.68 -10.58 19.19
N ASN A 22 -18.26 -10.66 20.40
CA ASN A 22 -17.77 -9.99 21.61
C ASN A 22 -17.61 -8.47 21.40
N GLN A 23 -18.69 -7.83 20.96
CA GLN A 23 -18.81 -6.39 20.67
C GLN A 23 -17.87 -5.87 19.57
N LYS A 24 -17.23 -6.75 18.78
CA LYS A 24 -16.38 -6.33 17.67
C LYS A 24 -17.24 -5.89 16.48
N GLU A 25 -16.94 -4.70 15.97
CA GLU A 25 -17.59 -4.12 14.80
C GLU A 25 -17.00 -4.67 13.49
N LEU A 26 -17.87 -4.96 12.51
CA LEU A 26 -17.46 -5.41 11.17
C LEU A 26 -16.99 -4.24 10.31
N VAL A 27 -17.68 -3.10 10.39
CA VAL A 27 -17.34 -1.90 9.61
C VAL A 27 -16.34 -1.06 10.39
N ARG A 28 -15.22 -0.72 9.74
CA ARG A 28 -14.16 0.10 10.34
C ARG A 28 -13.83 1.27 9.41
N PRO A 29 -14.34 2.48 9.70
CA PRO A 29 -14.07 3.67 8.91
C PRO A 29 -12.57 3.99 8.85
N ALA A 30 -12.11 4.44 7.68
CA ALA A 30 -10.77 4.97 7.46
C ALA A 30 -10.84 6.23 6.59
N LYS A 31 -9.73 6.98 6.51
CA LYS A 31 -9.65 8.24 5.75
C LYS A 31 -10.20 8.13 4.33
N THR A 32 -9.97 7.00 3.65
CA THR A 32 -10.47 6.75 2.29
C THR A 32 -11.52 5.64 2.26
N ARG A 33 -12.47 5.75 1.31
CA ARG A 33 -13.45 4.68 1.03
C ARG A 33 -12.80 3.34 0.67
N PHE A 34 -11.64 3.38 0.01
CA PHE A 34 -10.88 2.19 -0.35
C PHE A 34 -10.28 1.49 0.88
N ALA A 35 -9.61 2.25 1.76
CA ALA A 35 -9.09 1.71 3.01
C ALA A 35 -10.23 1.18 3.89
N THR A 36 -11.37 1.89 3.95
CA THR A 36 -12.57 1.44 4.67
C THR A 36 -13.05 0.09 4.15
N ALA A 37 -13.13 -0.10 2.83
CA ALA A 37 -13.53 -1.37 2.24
C ALA A 37 -12.56 -2.51 2.63
N CYS A 38 -11.25 -2.32 2.48
CA CYS A 38 -10.25 -3.36 2.77
C CYS A 38 -10.23 -3.74 4.26
N ILE A 39 -10.30 -2.75 5.17
CA ILE A 39 -10.31 -3.01 6.62
C ILE A 39 -11.63 -3.68 7.02
N THR A 40 -12.75 -3.30 6.42
CA THR A 40 -14.06 -3.96 6.64
C THR A 40 -14.02 -5.41 6.18
N LEU A 41 -13.46 -5.71 5.00
CA LEU A 41 -13.27 -7.09 4.53
C LEU A 41 -12.40 -7.91 5.50
N SER A 42 -11.33 -7.30 6.02
CA SER A 42 -10.45 -7.93 7.01
C SER A 42 -11.17 -8.23 8.33
N SER A 43 -12.00 -7.30 8.81
CA SER A 43 -12.81 -7.51 10.02
C SER A 43 -13.83 -8.63 9.83
N ILE A 44 -14.54 -8.65 8.70
CA ILE A 44 -15.48 -9.71 8.32
C ILE A 44 -14.77 -11.07 8.29
N HIS A 45 -13.58 -11.15 7.69
CA HIS A 45 -12.79 -12.38 7.67
C HIS A 45 -12.38 -12.83 9.07
N HIS A 46 -11.93 -11.90 9.93
CA HIS A 46 -11.56 -12.21 11.31
C HIS A 46 -12.76 -12.71 12.13
N GLN A 47 -13.98 -12.25 11.83
CA GLN A 47 -15.22 -12.71 12.44
C GLN A 47 -15.87 -13.92 11.75
N LYS A 48 -15.22 -14.55 10.75
CA LYS A 48 -15.78 -15.66 9.96
C LYS A 48 -16.49 -16.72 10.81
N ASN A 49 -15.80 -17.25 11.82
CA ASN A 49 -16.36 -18.34 12.64
C ASN A 49 -17.52 -17.86 13.50
N ASN A 50 -17.46 -16.64 14.03
CA ASN A 50 -18.53 -16.05 14.84
C ASN A 50 -19.77 -15.76 13.99
N LEU A 51 -19.59 -15.24 12.77
CA LEU A 51 -20.67 -15.02 11.82
C LEU A 51 -21.31 -16.34 11.40
N ARG A 52 -20.52 -17.37 11.08
CA ARG A 52 -21.07 -18.70 10.78
C ARG A 52 -21.87 -19.25 11.95
N LYS A 53 -21.32 -19.21 13.17
CA LYS A 53 -22.02 -19.63 14.39
C LYS A 53 -23.33 -18.86 14.61
N MET A 54 -23.32 -17.55 14.42
CA MET A 54 -24.51 -16.71 14.53
C MET A 54 -25.62 -17.23 13.61
N PHE A 55 -25.35 -17.40 12.32
CA PHE A 55 -26.37 -17.82 11.33
C PHE A 55 -26.74 -19.31 11.39
N THR A 56 -26.00 -20.15 12.12
CA THR A 56 -26.35 -21.55 12.37
C THR A 56 -26.90 -21.80 13.78
N SER A 57 -26.92 -20.80 14.65
CA SER A 57 -27.38 -20.92 16.04
C SER A 57 -28.88 -21.15 16.15
N ASP A 58 -29.32 -21.79 17.22
CA ASP A 58 -30.75 -21.94 17.50
C ASP A 58 -31.38 -20.58 17.84
N GLU A 59 -30.62 -19.68 18.48
CA GLU A 59 -31.03 -18.29 18.67
C GLU A 59 -31.40 -17.62 17.35
N TRP A 60 -30.64 -17.83 16.28
CA TRP A 60 -31.00 -17.34 14.95
C TRP A 60 -32.28 -18.01 14.42
N LYS A 61 -32.36 -19.34 14.45
CA LYS A 61 -33.50 -20.13 13.92
C LYS A 61 -34.81 -19.78 14.60
N ASP A 62 -34.79 -19.67 15.92
CA ASP A 62 -35.96 -19.42 16.78
C ASP A 62 -36.30 -17.94 16.88
N SER A 63 -35.37 -17.06 16.51
CA SER A 63 -35.65 -15.64 16.52
C SER A 63 -36.73 -15.27 15.50
N LYS A 64 -37.44 -14.18 15.79
CA LYS A 64 -38.25 -13.48 14.78
C LYS A 64 -37.43 -13.06 13.55
N TRP A 65 -36.09 -13.09 13.64
CA TRP A 65 -35.21 -12.70 12.57
C TRP A 65 -34.93 -13.78 11.53
N SER A 66 -35.18 -15.06 11.84
CA SER A 66 -35.16 -16.12 10.82
C SER A 66 -36.24 -15.91 9.75
N LYS A 67 -37.30 -15.14 10.05
CA LYS A 67 -38.26 -14.70 9.02
C LYS A 67 -37.59 -13.87 7.92
N TRP A 68 -36.51 -13.13 8.20
CA TRP A 68 -35.76 -12.39 7.18
C TRP A 68 -34.92 -13.30 6.27
N SER A 69 -34.64 -14.55 6.66
CA SER A 69 -34.16 -15.56 5.72
C SER A 69 -35.27 -16.11 4.81
N LYS A 70 -36.47 -15.54 4.84
CA LYS A 70 -37.47 -15.74 3.77
C LYS A 70 -37.39 -14.63 2.73
N GLU A 71 -36.90 -13.45 3.11
CA GLU A 71 -36.56 -12.40 2.16
C GLU A 71 -35.39 -12.83 1.29
N GLN A 72 -35.44 -12.42 0.01
CA GLN A 72 -34.40 -12.75 -0.95
C GLN A 72 -33.01 -12.27 -0.47
N GLN A 73 -32.93 -11.05 0.06
CA GLN A 73 -31.68 -10.47 0.56
C GLN A 73 -31.11 -11.25 1.76
N GLY A 74 -31.94 -11.63 2.73
CA GLY A 74 -31.48 -12.38 3.90
C GLY A 74 -31.01 -13.79 3.53
N ARG A 75 -31.71 -14.47 2.62
CA ARG A 75 -31.27 -15.77 2.08
C ARG A 75 -29.90 -15.71 1.46
N GLN A 76 -29.67 -14.71 0.60
CA GLN A 76 -28.39 -14.51 -0.07
C GLN A 76 -27.26 -14.26 0.93
N VAL A 77 -27.48 -13.44 1.95
CA VAL A 77 -26.47 -13.15 2.99
C VAL A 77 -26.09 -14.42 3.76
N VAL A 78 -27.09 -15.18 4.23
CA VAL A 78 -26.83 -16.44 4.95
C VAL A 78 -26.09 -17.44 4.06
N GLN A 79 -26.56 -17.64 2.82
CA GLN A 79 -25.92 -18.55 1.88
C GLN A 79 -24.46 -18.14 1.62
N THR A 80 -24.21 -16.84 1.41
CA THR A 80 -22.86 -16.30 1.17
C THR A 80 -21.93 -16.56 2.36
N ILE A 81 -22.40 -16.31 3.60
CA ILE A 81 -21.61 -16.52 4.81
C ILE A 81 -21.29 -18.00 5.04
N LEU A 82 -22.20 -18.91 4.69
CA LEU A 82 -21.98 -20.34 4.85
C LEU A 82 -21.10 -20.94 3.73
N LEU A 83 -21.09 -20.32 2.55
CA LEU A 83 -20.35 -20.77 1.39
C LEU A 83 -18.83 -20.71 1.59
N ALA A 84 -18.13 -21.83 1.38
CA ALA A 84 -16.69 -21.90 1.57
C ALA A 84 -15.91 -21.01 0.58
N SER A 85 -16.33 -20.98 -0.69
CA SER A 85 -15.65 -20.21 -1.74
C SER A 85 -15.68 -18.70 -1.48
N PHE A 86 -16.74 -18.16 -0.86
CA PHE A 86 -16.81 -16.76 -0.45
C PHE A 86 -15.61 -16.36 0.45
N TRP A 87 -15.29 -17.20 1.43
CA TRP A 87 -14.15 -16.94 2.33
C TRP A 87 -12.81 -17.05 1.61
N THR A 88 -12.68 -18.00 0.69
CA THR A 88 -11.48 -18.13 -0.16
C THR A 88 -11.28 -16.86 -1.00
N THR A 89 -12.36 -16.31 -1.56
CA THR A 89 -12.34 -15.04 -2.30
C THR A 89 -11.94 -13.86 -1.41
N ILE A 90 -12.43 -13.79 -0.16
CA ILE A 90 -12.00 -12.75 0.78
C ILE A 90 -10.50 -12.86 1.06
N VAL A 91 -9.98 -14.07 1.33
CA VAL A 91 -8.55 -14.27 1.58
C VAL A 91 -7.73 -13.82 0.37
N PHE A 92 -8.14 -14.18 -0.84
CA PHE A 92 -7.51 -13.72 -2.07
C PHE A 92 -7.49 -12.19 -2.16
N ALA A 93 -8.65 -11.54 -1.98
CA ALA A 93 -8.77 -10.10 -2.03
C ALA A 93 -7.88 -9.40 -0.98
N LEU A 94 -7.78 -9.94 0.23
CA LEU A 94 -6.94 -9.40 1.30
C LEU A 94 -5.44 -9.58 1.03
N LYS A 95 -5.03 -10.71 0.45
CA LYS A 95 -3.65 -10.96 0.03
C LYS A 95 -3.17 -9.95 -1.01
N VAL A 96 -4.06 -9.57 -1.93
CA VAL A 96 -3.78 -8.58 -2.99
C VAL A 96 -3.85 -7.15 -2.47
N SER A 97 -4.95 -6.79 -1.81
CA SER A 97 -5.21 -5.41 -1.39
C SER A 97 -4.39 -4.98 -0.18
N GLY A 98 -4.03 -5.89 0.73
CA GLY A 98 -3.30 -5.58 1.96
C GLY A 98 -1.96 -4.87 1.71
N PRO A 99 -1.08 -5.39 0.84
CA PRO A 99 0.14 -4.72 0.43
C PRO A 99 -0.11 -3.34 -0.20
N LEU A 100 -1.11 -3.21 -1.08
CA LEU A 100 -1.44 -1.93 -1.73
C LEU A 100 -1.96 -0.88 -0.74
N VAL A 101 -2.76 -1.28 0.25
CA VAL A 101 -3.21 -0.39 1.34
C VAL A 101 -2.02 0.12 2.15
N ARG A 102 -0.94 -0.66 2.31
CA ARG A 102 0.28 -0.18 2.98
C ARG A 102 0.99 0.90 2.15
N VAL A 103 1.03 0.77 0.82
CA VAL A 103 1.55 1.81 -0.07
C VAL A 103 0.73 3.08 0.05
N LEU A 104 -0.61 2.96 0.03
CA LEU A 104 -1.48 4.13 0.19
C LEU A 104 -1.27 4.82 1.54
N ARG A 105 -1.14 4.07 2.63
CA ARG A 105 -0.84 4.63 3.96
C ARG A 105 0.50 5.35 4.03
N LEU A 106 1.48 4.92 3.25
CA LEU A 106 2.78 5.59 3.16
C LEU A 106 2.63 6.95 2.47
N VAL A 107 1.86 7.01 1.37
CA VAL A 107 1.65 8.24 0.60
C VAL A 107 0.73 9.23 1.33
N ASP A 108 -0.26 8.74 2.07
CA ASP A 108 -1.14 9.54 2.93
C ASP A 108 -0.43 10.02 4.23
N GLY A 109 0.81 9.61 4.45
CA GLY A 109 1.57 9.92 5.65
C GLY A 109 2.24 11.28 5.58
N GLU A 110 1.82 12.22 6.43
CA GLU A 110 2.36 13.61 6.45
C GLU A 110 3.77 13.71 7.05
N LYS A 111 4.28 12.66 7.71
CA LYS A 111 5.53 12.73 8.50
C LYS A 111 6.81 12.60 7.68
N LYS A 112 6.77 11.99 6.50
CA LYS A 112 7.95 11.78 5.63
C LYS A 112 7.56 12.02 4.17
N PRO A 113 8.36 12.76 3.38
CA PRO A 113 8.11 12.93 1.96
C PRO A 113 8.03 11.56 1.26
N PRO A 114 6.89 11.20 0.64
CA PRO A 114 6.68 9.86 0.10
C PRO A 114 7.47 9.61 -1.20
N MET A 115 7.93 10.68 -1.87
CA MET A 115 8.57 10.62 -3.18
C MET A 115 9.77 9.68 -3.24
N GLY A 116 10.63 9.70 -2.22
CA GLY A 116 11.80 8.83 -2.14
C GLY A 116 11.52 7.38 -1.77
N TYR A 117 10.26 7.03 -1.50
CA TYR A 117 9.87 5.72 -0.96
C TYR A 117 8.81 4.99 -1.79
N ILE A 118 7.98 5.70 -2.54
CA ILE A 118 6.82 5.12 -3.23
C ILE A 118 7.21 4.05 -4.26
N TYR A 119 8.30 4.26 -5.01
CA TYR A 119 8.79 3.28 -5.99
C TYR A 119 9.10 1.94 -5.31
N LYS A 120 9.95 1.95 -4.28
CA LYS A 120 10.27 0.73 -3.52
C LYS A 120 9.08 0.16 -2.77
N ALA A 121 8.15 1.01 -2.31
CA ALA A 121 6.94 0.54 -1.65
C ALA A 121 6.03 -0.23 -2.61
N MET A 122 5.91 0.20 -3.86
CA MET A 122 5.16 -0.50 -4.90
C MET A 122 5.81 -1.85 -5.24
N ASP A 123 7.13 -1.86 -5.43
CA ASP A 123 7.90 -3.08 -5.67
C ASP A 123 7.73 -4.10 -4.53
N ARG A 124 7.91 -3.66 -3.27
CA ARG A 124 7.64 -4.48 -2.07
C ARG A 124 6.19 -4.95 -2.00
N ALA A 125 5.23 -4.19 -2.52
CA ALA A 125 3.84 -4.61 -2.56
C ALA A 125 3.65 -5.76 -3.55
N LYS A 126 4.22 -5.67 -4.77
CA LYS A 126 4.23 -6.77 -5.75
C LYS A 126 4.90 -8.01 -5.16
N GLU A 127 6.10 -7.88 -4.58
CA GLU A 127 6.79 -8.99 -3.93
C GLU A 127 5.93 -9.66 -2.84
N ALA A 128 5.26 -8.88 -1.99
CA ALA A 128 4.42 -9.41 -0.92
C ALA A 128 3.19 -10.16 -1.47
N ILE A 129 2.61 -9.68 -2.58
CA ILE A 129 1.53 -10.38 -3.29
C ILE A 129 2.04 -11.71 -3.82
N ALA A 130 3.16 -11.72 -4.56
CA ALA A 130 3.75 -12.94 -5.11
C ALA A 130 4.05 -13.98 -4.02
N LYS A 131 4.73 -13.55 -2.95
CA LYS A 131 5.04 -14.39 -1.78
C LYS A 131 3.79 -14.97 -1.14
N SER A 132 2.69 -14.21 -1.06
CA SER A 132 1.42 -14.68 -0.49
C SER A 132 0.76 -15.82 -1.27
N PHE A 133 1.16 -16.00 -2.53
CA PHE A 133 0.74 -17.08 -3.43
C PHE A 133 1.85 -18.10 -3.70
N ASN A 134 2.88 -18.15 -2.84
CA ASN A 134 4.05 -19.03 -2.97
C ASN A 134 4.77 -18.85 -4.32
N ASN A 135 4.81 -17.62 -4.84
CA ASN A 135 5.37 -17.27 -6.15
C ASN A 135 4.72 -18.03 -7.33
N ASN A 136 3.49 -18.52 -7.17
CA ASN A 136 2.72 -19.08 -8.28
C ASN A 136 2.16 -17.95 -9.16
N GLU A 137 2.92 -17.64 -10.22
CA GLU A 137 2.65 -16.55 -11.15
C GLU A 137 1.23 -16.57 -11.74
N VAL A 138 0.70 -17.76 -12.05
CA VAL A 138 -0.65 -17.92 -12.60
C VAL A 138 -1.72 -17.26 -11.73
N LYS A 139 -1.50 -17.16 -10.42
CA LYS A 139 -2.47 -16.57 -9.47
C LYS A 139 -2.45 -15.05 -9.41
N TYR A 140 -1.37 -14.39 -9.85
CA TYR A 140 -1.21 -12.94 -9.69
C TYR A 140 -0.76 -12.20 -10.95
N LYS A 141 -0.43 -12.88 -12.05
CA LYS A 141 -0.02 -12.23 -13.30
C LYS A 141 -1.01 -11.17 -13.78
N ASP A 142 -2.31 -11.49 -13.79
CA ASP A 142 -3.33 -10.56 -14.29
C ASP A 142 -3.50 -9.38 -13.33
N ILE A 143 -3.27 -9.61 -12.04
CA ILE A 143 -3.24 -8.55 -11.03
C ILE A 143 -2.04 -7.64 -11.25
N PHE A 144 -0.87 -8.19 -11.55
CA PHE A 144 0.33 -7.41 -11.85
C PHE A 144 0.12 -6.57 -13.11
N THR A 145 -0.47 -7.13 -14.16
CA THR A 145 -0.85 -6.36 -15.36
C THR A 145 -1.75 -5.16 -15.02
N ILE A 146 -2.72 -5.34 -14.10
CA ILE A 146 -3.57 -4.23 -13.65
C ILE A 146 -2.78 -3.20 -12.84
N ILE A 147 -1.91 -3.65 -11.93
CA ILE A 147 -1.06 -2.77 -11.11
C ILE A 147 -0.11 -1.97 -12.00
N ASP A 148 0.59 -2.62 -12.91
CA ASP A 148 1.61 -2.04 -13.79
C ASP A 148 0.96 -1.03 -14.74
N ARG A 149 -0.18 -1.38 -15.35
CA ARG A 149 -0.95 -0.42 -16.16
C ARG A 149 -1.37 0.81 -15.37
N ARG A 150 -1.76 0.66 -14.10
CA ARG A 150 -2.13 1.80 -13.23
C ARG A 150 -0.91 2.61 -12.81
N TRP A 151 0.20 1.93 -12.54
CA TRP A 151 1.48 2.52 -12.23
C TRP A 151 1.93 3.41 -13.38
N GLU A 152 2.12 2.86 -14.57
CA GLU A 152 2.63 3.57 -15.75
C GLU A 152 1.73 4.74 -16.18
N LEU A 153 0.40 4.58 -16.15
CA LEU A 153 -0.52 5.59 -16.67
C LEU A 153 -0.85 6.71 -15.69
N GLN A 154 -0.86 6.44 -14.37
CA GLN A 154 -1.47 7.34 -13.39
C GLN A 154 -0.54 7.74 -12.25
N LEU A 155 0.33 6.84 -11.80
CA LEU A 155 1.07 7.03 -10.55
C LEU A 155 2.56 7.26 -10.78
N HIS A 156 3.17 6.55 -11.73
CA HIS A 156 4.59 6.63 -12.00
C HIS A 156 4.92 7.93 -12.74
N ARG A 157 5.99 8.57 -12.29
CA ARG A 157 6.59 9.77 -12.90
C ARG A 157 8.10 9.64 -12.74
N PRO A 158 8.90 10.22 -13.64
CA PRO A 158 10.35 10.28 -13.50
C PRO A 158 10.81 10.71 -12.10
N LEU A 159 10.04 11.59 -11.43
CA LEU A 159 10.33 12.08 -10.09
C LEU A 159 10.27 11.00 -9.00
N HIS A 160 9.44 9.96 -9.16
CA HIS A 160 9.40 8.82 -8.24
C HIS A 160 10.63 7.93 -8.39
N ALA A 161 11.06 7.68 -9.63
CA ALA A 161 12.30 6.99 -9.95
C ALA A 161 13.53 7.77 -9.44
N ALA A 162 13.60 9.07 -9.72
CA ALA A 162 14.65 9.95 -9.23
C ALA A 162 14.70 9.99 -7.70
N GLY A 163 13.54 10.11 -7.04
CA GLY A 163 13.45 10.08 -5.58
C GLY A 163 13.95 8.76 -5.00
N TYR A 164 13.65 7.64 -5.65
CA TYR A 164 14.15 6.33 -5.25
C TYR A 164 15.67 6.22 -5.39
N TYR A 165 16.21 6.67 -6.53
CA TYR A 165 17.66 6.69 -6.79
C TYR A 165 18.42 7.53 -5.76
N LEU A 166 17.91 8.70 -5.44
CA LEU A 166 18.54 9.66 -4.53
C LEU A 166 18.30 9.34 -3.05
N ASN A 167 17.56 8.27 -2.73
CA ASN A 167 17.36 7.84 -1.36
C ASN A 167 18.58 7.04 -0.87
N PRO A 168 19.40 7.55 0.08
CA PRO A 168 20.62 6.88 0.50
C PRO A 168 20.36 5.50 1.12
N SER A 169 19.26 5.35 1.87
CA SER A 169 18.91 4.06 2.49
C SER A 169 18.71 2.96 1.45
N PHE A 170 18.18 3.31 0.27
CA PHE A 170 17.96 2.35 -0.80
C PHE A 170 19.16 2.21 -1.71
N TYR A 171 19.70 3.32 -2.20
CA TYR A 171 20.81 3.34 -3.14
C TYR A 171 22.02 2.55 -2.63
N TYR A 172 22.47 2.83 -1.40
CA TYR A 172 23.65 2.16 -0.86
C TYR A 172 23.36 0.75 -0.33
N SER A 173 22.09 0.39 -0.10
CA SER A 173 21.70 -0.97 0.27
C SER A 173 21.53 -1.91 -0.94
N ASN A 174 21.30 -1.35 -2.13
CA ASN A 174 21.07 -2.10 -3.35
C ASN A 174 21.84 -1.48 -4.54
N PRO A 175 23.06 -1.98 -4.81
CA PRO A 175 23.87 -1.49 -5.93
C PRO A 175 23.21 -1.63 -7.30
N SER A 176 22.26 -2.56 -7.48
CA SER A 176 21.60 -2.79 -8.78
C SER A 176 20.73 -1.61 -9.25
N ILE A 177 20.43 -0.64 -8.37
CA ILE A 177 19.63 0.55 -8.72
C ILE A 177 20.28 1.35 -9.86
N GLN A 178 21.62 1.32 -9.99
CA GLN A 178 22.32 2.04 -11.04
C GLN A 178 22.30 1.35 -12.40
N GLU A 179 21.87 0.09 -12.45
CA GLU A 179 21.77 -0.74 -13.66
C GLU A 179 20.34 -0.76 -14.22
N ASP A 180 19.38 -0.19 -13.48
CA ASP A 180 17.99 -0.13 -13.88
C ASP A 180 17.73 1.09 -14.77
N ASP A 181 17.46 0.82 -16.05
CA ASP A 181 17.24 1.85 -17.07
C ASP A 181 16.04 2.76 -16.75
N GLU A 182 14.96 2.22 -16.17
CA GLU A 182 13.78 3.03 -15.81
C GLU A 182 14.16 4.04 -14.74
N ILE A 183 14.88 3.59 -13.72
CA ILE A 183 15.26 4.43 -12.58
C ILE A 183 16.27 5.49 -13.02
N VAL A 184 17.32 5.08 -13.75
CA VAL A 184 18.37 5.98 -14.22
C VAL A 184 17.80 7.01 -15.19
N ASN A 185 17.01 6.59 -16.18
CA ASN A 185 16.35 7.50 -17.10
C ASN A 185 15.40 8.47 -16.36
N GLY A 186 14.67 7.98 -15.36
CA GLY A 186 13.83 8.81 -14.50
C GLY A 186 14.60 9.95 -13.82
N LEU A 187 15.81 9.68 -13.32
CA LEU A 187 16.69 10.70 -12.74
C LEU A 187 17.11 11.76 -13.78
N TYR A 188 17.64 11.33 -14.93
CA TYR A 188 18.12 12.26 -15.96
C TYR A 188 16.99 13.11 -16.55
N LEU A 189 15.80 12.52 -16.77
CA LEU A 189 14.62 13.26 -17.20
C LEU A 189 14.19 14.32 -16.17
N CYS A 190 14.34 14.04 -14.88
CA CYS A 190 14.08 15.03 -13.83
C CYS A 190 15.10 16.17 -13.85
N ILE A 191 16.39 15.87 -13.92
CA ILE A 191 17.45 16.89 -13.96
C ILE A 191 17.26 17.81 -15.16
N THR A 192 17.12 17.25 -16.36
CA THR A 192 16.97 18.01 -17.61
C THR A 192 15.68 18.84 -17.64
N LYS A 193 14.60 18.37 -17.02
CA LYS A 193 13.32 19.09 -16.95
C LYS A 193 13.31 20.19 -15.89
N MET A 194 13.97 19.99 -14.74
CA MET A 194 13.92 20.91 -13.60
C MET A 194 15.01 21.98 -13.66
N VAL A 195 16.11 21.73 -14.36
CA VAL A 195 17.29 22.61 -14.40
C VAL A 195 17.57 23.02 -15.85
N ALA A 196 17.32 24.29 -16.19
CA ALA A 196 17.53 24.78 -17.56
C ALA A 196 19.01 25.03 -17.91
N SER A 197 19.83 25.41 -16.92
CA SER A 197 21.26 25.71 -17.13
C SER A 197 22.08 24.44 -17.29
N LEU A 198 22.79 24.31 -18.41
CA LEU A 198 23.67 23.18 -18.68
C LEU A 198 24.85 23.13 -17.69
N ASP A 199 25.41 24.28 -17.31
CA ASP A 199 26.49 24.34 -16.30
C ASP A 199 26.03 23.79 -14.93
N ILE A 200 24.78 24.07 -14.54
CA ILE A 200 24.22 23.52 -13.30
C ILE A 200 23.96 22.02 -13.45
N GLN A 201 23.49 21.55 -14.60
CA GLN A 201 23.33 20.11 -14.86
C GLN A 201 24.69 19.38 -14.74
N ASP A 202 25.76 19.92 -15.33
CA ASP A 202 27.10 19.33 -15.25
C ASP A 202 27.61 19.26 -13.80
N LYS A 203 27.39 20.31 -13.02
CA LYS A 203 27.69 20.33 -11.58
C LYS A 203 26.90 19.26 -10.82
N ILE A 204 25.61 19.08 -11.11
CA ILE A 204 24.78 18.01 -10.53
C ILE A 204 25.36 16.64 -10.88
N LEU A 205 25.80 16.41 -12.12
CA LEU A 205 26.39 15.13 -12.52
C LEU A 205 27.73 14.85 -11.83
N ALA A 206 28.53 15.89 -11.57
CA ALA A 206 29.74 15.78 -10.78
C ALA A 206 29.44 15.40 -9.32
N GLU A 207 28.46 16.04 -8.68
CA GLU A 207 28.03 15.68 -7.31
C GLU A 207 27.38 14.29 -7.26
N LEU A 208 26.59 13.93 -8.27
CA LEU A 208 26.00 12.60 -8.39
C LEU A 208 27.09 11.54 -8.44
N SER A 209 28.19 11.79 -9.16
CA SER A 209 29.33 10.87 -9.21
C SER A 209 29.97 10.64 -7.83
N LYS A 210 30.07 11.68 -7.01
CA LYS A 210 30.54 11.57 -5.61
C LYS A 210 29.55 10.81 -4.74
N TYR A 211 28.25 11.06 -4.92
CA TYR A 211 27.19 10.29 -4.26
C TYR A 211 27.31 8.81 -4.60
N LYS A 212 27.43 8.42 -5.89
CA LYS A 212 27.54 7.01 -6.28
C LYS A 212 28.69 6.28 -5.56
N ARG A 213 29.84 6.95 -5.42
CA ARG A 213 31.05 6.41 -4.79
C ARG A 213 31.12 6.59 -3.28
N ALA A 214 30.11 7.19 -2.65
CA ALA A 214 30.15 7.59 -1.24
C ALA A 214 31.40 8.42 -0.90
N GLU A 215 31.72 9.42 -1.72
CA GLU A 215 32.88 10.30 -1.53
C GLU A 215 32.50 11.61 -0.82
N ALA A 216 33.51 12.35 -0.36
CA ALA A 216 33.34 13.64 0.33
C ALA A 216 32.35 13.54 1.51
N PHE A 217 31.35 14.42 1.57
CA PHE A 217 30.36 14.42 2.64
C PHE A 217 29.51 13.14 2.67
N PHE A 218 29.29 12.48 1.54
CA PHE A 218 28.51 11.24 1.47
C PHE A 218 29.21 10.04 2.10
N GLY A 219 30.55 10.08 2.18
CA GLY A 219 31.41 9.05 2.76
C GLY A 219 31.72 9.22 4.25
N GLN A 220 31.32 10.34 4.86
CA GLN A 220 31.64 10.57 6.26
C GLN A 220 30.98 9.52 7.16
N PRO A 221 31.66 9.05 8.25
CA PRO A 221 31.08 8.10 9.18
C PRO A 221 29.74 8.54 9.77
N LEU A 222 29.54 9.85 9.95
CA LEU A 222 28.25 10.41 10.36
C LEU A 222 27.17 10.20 9.31
N ALA A 223 27.43 10.57 8.06
CA ALA A 223 26.50 10.41 6.95
C ALA A 223 26.10 8.94 6.76
N ILE A 224 27.08 8.02 6.77
CA ILE A 224 26.86 6.57 6.64
C ILE A 224 25.91 6.07 7.74
N ARG A 225 26.14 6.41 9.01
CA ARG A 225 25.29 5.99 10.14
C ARG A 225 23.87 6.55 10.09
N GLN A 226 23.63 7.62 9.31
CA GLN A 226 22.35 8.31 9.24
C GLN A 226 21.53 7.99 7.98
N ARG A 227 22.09 7.27 6.99
CA ARG A 227 21.43 6.92 5.71
C ARG A 227 20.03 6.34 5.89
N ASP A 228 19.83 5.51 6.90
CA ASP A 228 18.56 4.82 7.18
C ASP A 228 17.66 5.54 8.21
N LYS A 229 18.18 6.58 8.85
CA LYS A 229 17.53 7.29 9.96
C LYS A 229 16.90 8.60 9.52
N ILE A 230 17.58 9.32 8.64
CA ILE A 230 17.13 10.59 8.10
C ILE A 230 16.36 10.34 6.81
N SER A 231 15.14 10.86 6.72
CA SER A 231 14.39 10.82 5.47
C SER A 231 15.14 11.65 4.42
N PRO A 232 15.26 11.20 3.16
CA PRO A 232 15.70 12.07 2.08
C PRO A 232 14.61 13.11 1.90
N VAL A 233 14.78 14.26 2.54
CA VAL A 233 13.87 15.37 2.40
C VAL A 233 14.28 16.08 1.13
N ILE A 234 13.45 16.01 0.09
CA ILE A 234 13.49 16.96 -1.02
C ILE A 234 12.79 18.22 -0.52
N ASP A 235 13.31 18.86 0.51
CA ASP A 235 12.91 20.24 0.79
C ASP A 235 13.69 21.07 -0.21
N ALA A 236 12.99 22.00 -0.87
CA ALA A 236 13.63 23.03 -1.68
C ALA A 236 14.78 23.72 -0.92
N VAL A 237 14.69 23.76 0.41
CA VAL A 237 15.71 24.27 1.35
C VAL A 237 17.02 23.47 1.32
N ILE A 238 17.01 22.14 1.10
CA ILE A 238 18.25 21.36 1.03
C ILE A 238 18.94 21.55 -0.32
N MET A 239 18.20 21.77 -1.41
CA MET A 239 18.82 22.25 -2.65
C MET A 239 19.39 23.66 -2.46
N GLU A 240 18.73 24.56 -1.73
CA GLU A 240 19.36 25.84 -1.38
C GLU A 240 20.64 25.65 -0.55
N CYS A 241 20.65 24.83 0.51
CA CYS A 241 21.84 24.64 1.34
C CYS A 241 22.99 23.86 0.68
N VAL A 242 22.71 22.97 -0.28
CA VAL A 242 23.76 22.25 -1.02
C VAL A 242 24.29 23.07 -2.20
N PHE A 243 23.50 24.02 -2.74
CA PHE A 243 23.88 24.83 -3.89
C PHE A 243 24.17 26.33 -3.58
N HIS A 244 24.08 26.79 -2.34
CA HIS A 244 24.48 28.17 -1.95
C HIS A 244 25.84 28.32 -1.26
N ASP A 245 26.55 27.24 -0.92
CA ASP A 245 27.89 27.36 -0.35
C ASP A 245 28.97 27.00 -1.37
N ARG A 246 29.08 27.80 -2.44
CA ARG A 246 30.34 28.21 -3.09
C ARG A 246 30.11 29.54 -3.79
N GLU A 247 30.76 30.57 -3.24
CA GLU A 247 30.96 31.96 -3.69
C GLU A 247 30.54 32.32 -5.12
#